data_AF-A0AAV4AKM4-F1
#
_entry.id   AF-A0AAV4AKM4-F1
#
_cell.length_a   1.000
_cell.length_b   1.000
_cell.length_c   1.000
_cell.angle_alpha   90.00
_cell.angle_beta   90.00
_cell.angle_gamma   90.00
#
_symmetry.space_group_name_H-M   'P 1'
#
loop_
_entity.id
_entity.type
_entity.pdbx_description
1 polymer ?
#
loop_
_entity_poly.entity_id
_entity_poly.type
_entity_poly.pdbx_seq_one_letter_code
_entity_poly.pdbx_strand_id
1 'polypeptide(L)' 'MGCTISPMLFVMALEVILKAAEGRTGHANLGGGCSMPPLKAFMDDTTVICSKEDETRRMLKRLDVLVA' A
#
# COMPACT_ATOMS: atom_id res chain seq x y z
N MET A 1 7.65 6.61 -27.71
CA MET A 1 6.35 5.90 -27.65
C MET A 1 6.00 5.73 -26.19
N GLY A 2 4.86 6.25 -25.75
CA GLY A 2 4.40 6.27 -24.36
C GLY A 2 3.42 7.43 -24.20
N CYS A 3 2.19 7.17 -23.77
CA CYS A 3 1.25 8.26 -23.50
C CYS A 3 1.66 8.93 -22.17
N THR A 4 1.90 10.23 -22.20
CA THR A 4 2.38 11.01 -21.05
C THR A 4 1.45 10.92 -19.84
N ILE A 5 0.17 10.65 -20.07
CA ILE A 5 -0.87 10.57 -19.04
C ILE A 5 -0.92 9.19 -18.37
N SER A 6 -0.42 8.13 -19.03
CA SER A 6 -0.51 6.75 -18.52
C SER A 6 0.09 6.57 -17.12
N PRO A 7 1.31 7.08 -16.81
CA PRO A 7 1.88 6.94 -15.48
C PRO A 7 1.06 7.65 -14.40
N MET A 8 0.46 8.80 -14.72
CA MET A 8 -0.41 9.50 -13.77
C MET A 8 -1.70 8.72 -13.49
N LEU A 9 -2.36 8.21 -14.55
CA LEU A 9 -3.57 7.39 -14.39
C LEU A 9 -3.28 6.12 -13.57
N PHE A 10 -2.13 5.49 -13.82
CA PHE A 10 -1.70 4.32 -13.07
C PHE A 10 -1.51 4.63 -11.58
N VAL A 11 -0.76 5.69 -11.26
CA VAL A 11 -0.54 6.11 -9.86
C VAL A 11 -1.86 6.45 -9.16
N MET A 12 -2.75 7.18 -9.83
CA MET A 12 -4.07 7.52 -9.25
C MET A 12 -4.93 6.27 -9.01
N ALA A 13 -4.95 5.32 -9.94
CA ALA A 13 -5.68 4.06 -9.76
C ALA A 13 -5.10 3.24 -8.59
N LEU A 14 -3.78 3.15 -8.51
CA LEU A 14 -3.11 2.44 -7.43
C LEU A 14 -3.37 3.11 -6.08
N GLU A 15 -3.39 4.44 -6.01
CA GLU A 15 -3.70 5.18 -4.77
C GLU A 15 -5.10 4.84 -4.22
N VAL A 16 -6.11 4.68 -5.10
CA VAL A 16 -7.45 4.23 -4.70
C VAL A 16 -7.43 2.83 -4.09
N ILE A 17 -6.70 1.89 -4.71
CA ILE A 17 -6.54 0.52 -4.21
C ILE A 17 -5.86 0.53 -2.84
N LEU A 18 -4.76 1.27 -2.69
CA LEU A 18 -4.01 1.38 -1.43
C LEU A 18 -4.88 1.97 -0.33
N LYS A 19 -5.63 3.04 -0.60
CA LYS A 19 -6.56 3.63 0.38
C LYS A 19 -7.66 2.67 0.82
N ALA A 20 -8.18 1.85 -0.11
CA ALA A 20 -9.15 0.80 0.22
C ALA A 20 -8.53 -0.32 1.08
N ALA A 21 -7.24 -0.60 0.92
CA ALA A 21 -6.49 -1.57 1.72
C ALA A 21 -6.16 -1.05 3.14
N GLU A 22 -5.73 0.22 3.27
CA GLU A 22 -5.30 0.85 4.54
C GLU A 22 -6.38 0.87 5.63
N GLY A 23 -7.67 0.89 5.28
CA GLY A 23 -8.78 1.23 6.19
C GLY A 23 -8.97 0.35 7.45
N ARG A 24 -8.08 -0.61 7.74
CA ARG A 24 -8.05 -1.36 9.01
C ARG A 24 -6.66 -1.48 9.66
N THR A 25 -5.59 -0.95 9.07
CA THR A 25 -4.23 -1.07 9.60
C THR A 25 -3.76 0.25 10.17
N GLY A 26 -3.35 0.23 11.44
CA GLY A 26 -2.67 1.36 12.05
C GLY A 26 -1.28 1.57 11.44
N HIS A 27 -0.69 2.74 11.68
CA HIS A 27 0.69 2.99 11.32
C HIS A 27 1.63 1.97 11.96
N ALA A 28 2.63 1.50 11.21
CA ALA A 28 3.65 0.61 11.74
C ALA A 28 4.60 1.40 12.63
N ASN A 29 4.76 0.95 13.88
CA ASN A 29 5.73 1.53 14.80
C ASN A 29 7.09 0.85 14.56
N LEU A 30 8.07 1.64 14.14
CA LEU A 30 9.45 1.19 13.88
C LEU A 30 10.35 1.29 15.11
N GLY A 31 9.80 1.73 16.26
CA GLY A 31 10.57 2.04 17.46
C GLY A 31 11.16 3.45 17.42
N GLY A 32 11.69 3.91 18.56
CA GLY A 32 12.36 5.23 18.65
C GLY A 32 11.48 6.44 18.35
N GLY A 33 10.15 6.31 18.49
CA GLY A 33 9.20 7.36 18.13
C GLY A 33 8.92 7.47 16.62
N CYS A 34 9.47 6.56 15.81
CA CYS A 34 9.25 6.54 14.37
C CYS A 34 8.01 5.70 14.02
N SER A 35 7.07 6.31 13.30
CA SER A 35 5.86 5.67 12.81
C SER A 35 5.76 5.87 11.31
N MET A 36 5.56 4.78 10.57
CA MET A 36 5.42 4.80 9.11
C MET A 36 3.99 4.43 8.71
N PRO A 37 3.48 4.97 7.59
CA PRO A 37 2.25 4.47 7.00
C PRO A 37 2.41 2.98 6.67
N PRO A 38 1.32 2.18 6.82
CA PRO A 38 1.38 0.73 6.62
C PRO A 38 1.60 0.35 5.15
N LEU A 39 1.33 1.27 4.22
CA LEU A 39 1.57 1.11 2.79
C LEU A 39 2.42 2.27 2.26
N LYS A 40 3.38 1.94 1.41
CA LYS A 40 4.09 2.89 0.54
C LYS A 40 4.13 2.32 -0.87
N ALA A 41 3.90 3.15 -1.87
CA ALA A 41 4.01 2.74 -3.25
C ALA A 41 4.84 3.72 -4.07
N PHE A 42 5.51 3.19 -5.09
CA PHE A 42 6.20 3.95 -6.10
C PHE A 42 6.04 3.23 -7.44
N MET A 43 5.34 3.88 -8.38
CA MET A 43 4.92 3.22 -9.62
C MET A 43 4.17 1.92 -9.29
N ASP A 44 4.56 0.80 -9.87
CA ASP A 44 3.98 -0.53 -9.66
C ASP A 44 4.47 -1.24 -8.39
N ASP A 45 5.56 -0.76 -7.78
CA ASP A 45 6.08 -1.34 -6.54
C ASP A 45 5.29 -0.86 -5.32
N THR A 46 4.83 -1.80 -4.50
CA THR A 46 4.18 -1.53 -3.22
C THR A 46 4.91 -2.22 -2.07
N THR A 47 5.31 -1.44 -1.07
CA THR A 47 5.90 -1.91 0.20
C THR A 47 4.84 -1.90 1.31
N VAL A 48 4.68 -3.04 1.98
CA VAL A 48 3.84 -3.17 3.18
C VAL A 48 4.73 -3.16 4.42
N ILE A 49 4.43 -2.29 5.38
CA ILE A 49 5.13 -2.21 6.66
C ILE A 49 4.11 -2.51 7.77
N CYS A 50 4.34 -3.55 8.54
CA CYS A 50 3.48 -3.93 9.68
C CYS A 50 4.35 -4.39 10.85
N SER A 51 3.86 -4.22 12.07
CA SER A 51 4.62 -4.60 13.28
C SER A 51 4.51 -6.09 13.60
N LYS A 52 3.55 -6.81 13.01
CA LYS A 52 3.30 -8.24 13.25
C LYS A 52 3.08 -9.00 11.94
N GLU A 53 3.51 -10.24 11.89
CA GLU A 53 3.33 -11.12 10.73
C GLU A 53 1.85 -11.30 10.35
N ASP A 54 0.97 -11.50 11.34
CA ASP A 54 -0.47 -11.68 11.10
C ASP A 54 -1.12 -10.46 10.44
N GLU A 55 -0.66 -9.26 10.79
CA GLU A 55 -1.11 -8.00 10.18
C GLU A 55 -0.66 -7.94 8.71
N THR A 56 0.60 -8.31 8.44
CA THR A 56 1.12 -8.42 7.07
C THR A 56 0.32 -9.42 6.24
N ARG A 57 0.05 -10.62 6.76
CA ARG A 57 -0.73 -11.65 6.05
C ARG A 57 -2.16 -11.18 5.74
N ARG A 58 -2.81 -10.48 6.68
CA ARG A 58 -4.14 -9.90 6.46
C ARG A 58 -4.12 -8.80 5.41
N MET A 59 -3.09 -7.95 5.43
CA MET A 59 -2.92 -6.89 4.44
C MET A 59 -2.72 -7.46 3.03
N LEU A 60 -1.82 -8.44 2.89
CA LEU A 60 -1.55 -9.09 1.60
C LEU A 60 -2.82 -9.75 1.02
N LYS A 61 -3.59 -10.49 1.84
CA LYS A 61 -4.88 -11.07 1.40
C LYS A 61 -5.87 -10.00 0.95
N ARG A 62 -5.86 -8.82 1.57
CA ARG A 62 -6.77 -7.74 1.22
C ARG A 62 -6.36 -7.05 -0.08
N LEU A 63 -5.06 -6.87 -0.30
CA LEU A 63 -4.53 -6.37 -1.57
C LEU A 63 -4.88 -7.33 -2.71
N ASP A 64 -4.73 -8.64 -2.50
CA ASP A 64 -5.09 -9.68 -3.47
C ASP A 64 -6.57 -9.58 -3.91
N VAL A 65 -7.49 -9.36 -2.96
CA VAL A 65 -8.93 -9.17 -3.24
C VAL A 65 -9.22 -7.86 -4.00
N LEU A 66 -8.42 -6.82 -3.79
CA LEU A 66 -8.65 -5.50 -4.41
C LEU A 66 -8.02 -5.37 -5.81
N VAL A 67 -7.05 -6.22 -6.14
CA VAL A 67 -6.33 -6.23 -7.42
C VAL A 67 -6.88 -7.29 -8.38
N ALA A 68 -7.59 -8.31 -7.87
CA ALA A 68 -8.31 -9.31 -8.66
C ALA A 68 -9.50 -8.72 -9.46
#